data_AF-A0A538E010-F1
#
_entry.id   AF-A0A538E010-F1
#
_cell.length_a   1.000
_cell.length_b   1.000
_cell.length_c   1.000
_cell.angle_alpha   90.00
_cell.angle_beta   90.00
_cell.angle_gamma   90.00
#
_symmetry.space_group_name_H-M   'P 1'
#
loop_
_entity.id
_entity.type
_entity.pdbx_description
1 polymer ?
#
loop_
_entity_poly.entity_id
_entity_poly.type
_entity_poly.pdbx_seq_one_letter_code
_entity_poly.pdbx_strand_id
1 'polypeptide(L)'
;TARARGGLGGLLDAGTPSAALVALLQKNADDYTWVAATVGANSAAGIQLAAGEPVMAIGGFNGTDPTPTLAQFERLVSEGKIHYFLAGGTGADGSSASSAFST
;
A
#
# COMPACT_ATOMS: atom_id res chain seq x y z
N THR A 1 3.60 -25.56 28.02
CA THR A 1 2.43 -25.63 27.13
C THR A 1 2.27 -24.30 26.42
N ALA A 2 2.95 -24.10 25.28
CA ALA A 2 2.91 -22.84 24.55
C ALA A 2 1.94 -22.97 23.37
N ARG A 3 0.92 -22.11 23.35
CA ARG A 3 -0.09 -22.09 22.29
C ARG A 3 0.55 -21.66 20.97
N ALA A 4 0.58 -22.55 19.99
CA ALA A 4 0.69 -22.17 18.60
C ALA A 4 -0.60 -21.44 18.19
N ARG A 5 -0.62 -20.10 18.30
CA ARG A 5 -1.49 -19.25 17.49
C ARG A 5 -0.79 -19.03 16.15
N GLY A 6 -0.63 -20.11 15.39
CA GLY A 6 -0.26 -20.08 13.98
C GLY A 6 -1.52 -20.34 13.19
N GLY A 7 -2.13 -19.29 12.65
CA GLY A 7 -3.34 -19.42 11.86
C GLY A 7 -3.92 -18.05 11.59
N LEU A 8 -3.91 -17.67 10.31
CA LEU A 8 -4.50 -16.44 9.76
C LEU A 8 -3.75 -15.13 10.05
N GLY A 9 -2.43 -15.09 10.26
CA GLY A 9 -1.69 -13.80 10.40
C GLY A 9 -1.23 -13.22 9.05
N GLY A 10 -0.51 -14.00 8.24
CA GLY A 10 0.15 -13.47 7.04
C GLY A 10 -0.73 -13.00 5.87
N LEU A 11 -2.04 -13.29 5.87
CA LEU A 11 -2.95 -12.86 4.79
C LEU A 11 -3.58 -11.47 5.06
N LEU A 12 -3.59 -11.04 6.32
CA LEU A 12 -4.26 -9.83 6.81
C LEU A 12 -3.32 -8.91 7.60
N ASP A 13 -2.11 -9.37 7.90
CA ASP A 13 -1.02 -8.52 8.36
C ASP A 13 -0.50 -7.69 7.17
N ALA A 14 -1.18 -6.57 6.92
CA ALA A 14 -0.51 -5.42 6.34
C ALA A 14 0.58 -5.02 7.35
N GLY A 15 1.82 -5.46 7.11
CA GLY A 15 2.93 -5.22 8.04
C GLY A 15 2.96 -3.75 8.47
N THR A 16 3.24 -3.50 9.76
CA THR A 16 3.20 -2.14 10.31
C THR A 16 4.24 -1.27 9.60
N PRO A 17 3.83 -0.20 8.89
CA PRO A 17 4.77 0.69 8.20
C PRO A 17 5.69 1.38 9.21
N SER A 18 6.92 1.65 8.80
CA SER A 18 7.88 2.34 9.66
C SER A 18 7.43 3.78 9.92
N ALA A 19 7.81 4.34 11.08
CA ALA A 19 7.52 5.74 11.41
C ALA A 19 8.07 6.73 10.35
N ALA A 20 9.21 6.39 9.74
CA ALA A 20 9.80 7.19 8.66
C ALA A 20 8.94 7.17 7.38
N LEU A 21 8.35 6.02 7.03
CA LEU A 21 7.42 5.93 5.91
C LEU A 21 6.15 6.74 6.19
N VAL A 22 5.58 6.61 7.39
CA VAL A 22 4.41 7.40 7.80
C VAL A 22 4.67 8.91 7.68
N ALA A 23 5.78 9.39 8.23
CA ALA A 23 6.15 10.81 8.16
C ALA A 23 6.37 11.29 6.72
N LEU A 24 6.90 10.43 5.85
CA LEU A 24 7.09 10.73 4.44
C LEU A 24 5.75 10.84 3.70
N LEU A 25 4.80 9.94 3.98
CA LEU A 25 3.48 9.94 3.35
C LEU A 25 2.61 11.13 3.81
N GLN A 26 2.75 11.58 5.05
CA GLN A 26 2.04 12.76 5.56
C GLN A 26 2.59 14.08 5.02
N LYS A 27 3.82 14.08 4.49
CA LYS A 27 4.45 15.29 3.97
C LYS A 27 3.75 15.71 2.68
N ASN A 28 3.17 16.92 2.71
CA ASN A 28 2.42 17.50 1.59
C ASN A 28 1.22 16.63 1.17
N ALA A 29 0.61 15.89 2.09
CA ALA A 29 -0.49 14.98 1.77
C ALA A 29 -1.66 15.70 1.07
N ASP A 30 -1.96 16.94 1.48
CA ASP A 30 -3.02 17.77 0.93
C ASP A 30 -2.86 18.12 -0.56
N ASP A 31 -1.65 18.00 -1.11
CA ASP A 31 -1.37 18.27 -2.53
C ASP A 31 -1.78 17.11 -3.44
N TYR A 32 -2.10 15.94 -2.88
CA TYR A 32 -2.37 14.71 -3.61
C TYR A 32 -3.74 14.13 -3.25
N THR A 33 -4.37 13.44 -4.20
CA THR A 33 -5.61 12.69 -3.90
C THR A 33 -5.33 11.41 -3.13
N TRP A 34 -4.20 10.76 -3.42
CA TRP A 34 -3.68 9.61 -2.71
C TRP A 34 -2.20 9.81 -2.42
N VAL A 35 -1.81 9.73 -1.15
CA VAL A 35 -0.41 9.84 -0.73
C VAL A 35 0.41 8.62 -1.18
N ALA A 36 -0.24 7.49 -1.42
CA ALA A 36 0.39 6.32 -2.00
C ALA A 36 -0.61 5.50 -2.81
N ALA A 37 -0.08 4.72 -3.74
CA ALA A 37 -0.75 3.60 -4.36
C ALA A 37 0.04 2.32 -4.09
N THR A 38 -0.66 1.23 -3.79
CA THR A 38 -0.05 -0.09 -3.56
C THR A 38 -0.95 -1.20 -4.07
N VAL A 39 -0.37 -2.38 -4.33
CA VAL A 39 -1.12 -3.55 -4.78
C VAL A 39 -1.76 -4.24 -3.57
N GLY A 40 -3.05 -4.52 -3.69
CA GLY A 40 -3.81 -5.23 -2.66
C GLY A 40 -4.46 -4.30 -1.62
N ALA A 41 -5.73 -4.58 -1.33
CA ALA A 41 -6.51 -3.80 -0.35
C ALA A 41 -5.95 -3.89 1.08
N ASN A 42 -5.38 -5.03 1.48
CA ASN A 42 -4.83 -5.20 2.82
C ASN A 42 -3.62 -4.30 3.03
N SER A 43 -2.66 -4.31 2.10
CA SER A 43 -1.49 -3.41 2.15
C SER A 43 -1.91 -1.94 2.23
N ALA A 44 -2.83 -1.53 1.35
CA ALA A 44 -3.36 -0.17 1.33
C ALA A 44 -4.03 0.22 2.66
N ALA A 45 -4.83 -0.68 3.25
CA ALA A 45 -5.49 -0.45 4.52
C ALA A 45 -4.50 -0.25 5.68
N GLY A 46 -3.44 -1.07 5.77
CA GLY A 46 -2.43 -0.92 6.82
C GLY A 46 -1.69 0.42 6.74
N ILE A 47 -1.35 0.85 5.53
CA ILE A 47 -0.69 2.14 5.30
C ILE A 47 -1.66 3.30 5.60
N GLN A 48 -2.90 3.23 5.11
CA GLN A 48 -3.90 4.27 5.32
C GLN A 48 -4.22 4.44 6.81
N LEU A 49 -4.35 3.35 7.58
CA LEU A 49 -4.61 3.44 9.02
C LEU A 49 -3.42 4.02 9.80
N ALA A 50 -2.19 3.72 9.37
CA ALA A 50 -1.00 4.23 10.04
C ALA A 50 -0.69 5.69 9.68
N ALA A 51 -0.90 6.07 8.42
CA ALA A 51 -0.66 7.43 7.93
C ALA A 51 -1.82 8.38 8.24
N GLY A 52 -3.05 7.87 8.33
CA GLY A 52 -4.25 8.70 8.41
C GLY A 52 -4.63 9.36 7.08
N GLU A 53 -4.00 8.93 5.98
CA GLU A 53 -4.09 9.57 4.67
C GLU A 53 -4.63 8.61 3.59
N PRO A 54 -5.29 9.11 2.53
CA PRO A 54 -5.86 8.25 1.49
C PRO A 54 -4.80 7.43 0.75
N VAL A 55 -5.00 6.11 0.64
CA VAL A 55 -4.13 5.20 -0.11
C VAL A 55 -4.95 4.47 -1.18
N MET A 56 -4.46 4.47 -2.43
CA MET A 56 -5.08 3.74 -3.52
C MET A 56 -4.73 2.25 -3.43
N ALA A 57 -5.76 1.41 -3.35
CA ALA A 57 -5.63 -0.04 -3.49
C ALA A 57 -5.76 -0.45 -4.97
N ILE A 58 -4.66 -0.95 -5.55
CA ILE A 58 -4.64 -1.49 -6.91
C ILE A 58 -5.06 -2.95 -6.86
N GLY A 59 -6.13 -3.30 -7.58
CA GLY A 59 -6.66 -4.66 -7.70
C GLY A 59 -7.50 -5.15 -6.51
N GLY A 60 -7.65 -4.37 -5.44
CA GLY A 60 -8.53 -4.76 -4.32
C GLY A 60 -8.04 -5.97 -3.52
N PHE A 61 -8.93 -6.67 -2.84
CA PHE A 61 -8.54 -7.80 -1.95
C PHE A 61 -8.04 -9.03 -2.74
N ASN A 62 -8.68 -9.35 -3.87
CA ASN A 62 -8.38 -10.54 -4.68
C ASN A 62 -7.62 -10.23 -5.99
N GLY A 63 -7.21 -8.99 -6.23
CA GLY A 63 -6.59 -8.58 -7.50
C GLY A 63 -7.58 -8.36 -8.66
N THR A 64 -8.89 -8.42 -8.40
CA THR A 64 -9.94 -8.39 -9.43
C THR A 64 -10.74 -7.08 -9.47
N ASP A 65 -10.55 -6.19 -8.49
CA ASP A 65 -11.25 -4.92 -8.49
C ASP A 65 -10.80 -4.08 -9.69
N PRO A 66 -11.69 -3.28 -10.30
CA PRO A 66 -11.32 -2.40 -11.40
C PRO A 66 -10.11 -1.54 -11.03
N THR A 67 -9.06 -1.63 -11.83
CA THR A 67 -7.80 -0.90 -11.63
C THR A 67 -7.49 -0.04 -12.85
N PRO A 68 -6.86 1.13 -12.69
CA PRO A 68 -6.36 1.89 -13.83
C PRO A 68 -5.42 1.03 -14.69
N THR A 69 -5.46 1.25 -16.00
CA THR A 69 -4.41 0.76 -16.90
C THR A 69 -3.10 1.48 -16.59
N LEU A 70 -1.96 0.96 -17.07
CA LEU A 70 -0.66 1.61 -16.87
C LEU A 70 -0.68 3.08 -17.34
N ALA A 71 -1.19 3.33 -18.55
CA ALA A 71 -1.28 4.68 -19.10
C ALA A 71 -2.22 5.60 -18.30
N GLN A 72 -3.25 5.05 -17.64
CA GLN A 72 -4.09 5.82 -16.73
C GLN A 72 -3.37 6.10 -15.41
N PHE A 73 -2.64 5.12 -14.88
CA PHE A 73 -1.85 5.29 -13.66
C PHE A 73 -0.77 6.36 -13.84
N GLU A 74 0.00 6.28 -14.92
CA GLU A 74 0.99 7.30 -15.30
C GLU A 74 0.38 8.69 -15.42
N ARG A 75 -0.82 8.77 -15.99
CA ARG A 75 -1.57 10.04 -16.05
C ARG A 75 -1.92 10.57 -14.66
N LEU A 76 -2.43 9.73 -13.77
CA LEU A 76 -2.76 10.12 -12.40
C LEU A 76 -1.53 10.61 -11.64
N VAL A 77 -0.36 10.00 -11.85
CA VAL A 77 0.91 10.48 -11.30
C VAL A 77 1.28 11.84 -11.90
N SER A 78 1.20 11.98 -13.23
CA SER A 78 1.52 13.25 -13.92
C SER A 78 0.59 14.41 -13.55
N GLU A 79 -0.66 14.10 -13.19
CA GLU A 79 -1.66 15.06 -12.71
C GLU A 79 -1.48 15.40 -11.23
N GLY A 80 -0.51 14.80 -10.53
CA GLY A 80 -0.29 14.99 -9.09
C GLY A 80 -1.38 14.35 -8.23
N LYS A 81 -2.14 13.39 -8.74
CA LYS A 81 -3.17 12.70 -7.93
C LYS A 81 -2.58 11.60 -7.06
N ILE A 82 -1.49 10.98 -7.49
CA ILE A 82 -0.80 9.91 -6.75
C ILE A 82 0.62 10.38 -6.48
N HIS A 83 1.02 10.38 -5.20
CA HIS A 83 2.37 10.81 -4.81
C HIS A 83 3.40 9.69 -4.99
N TYR A 84 3.20 8.56 -4.32
CA TYR A 84 4.15 7.44 -4.33
C TYR A 84 3.52 6.14 -4.82
N PHE A 85 4.29 5.33 -5.54
CA PHE A 85 3.97 3.92 -5.74
C PHE A 85 4.81 3.07 -4.79
N LEU A 86 4.14 2.31 -3.92
CA LEU A 86 4.78 1.41 -2.96
C LEU A 86 4.78 -0.01 -3.52
N ALA A 87 5.91 -0.38 -4.13
CA ALA A 87 6.19 -1.73 -4.59
C ALA A 87 6.53 -2.61 -3.38
N GLY A 88 5.51 -2.98 -2.61
CA GLY A 88 5.65 -3.77 -1.40
C GLY A 88 4.29 -4.21 -0.90
N GLY A 89 3.98 -5.49 -1.08
CA GLY A 89 2.69 -6.08 -0.77
C GLY A 89 2.60 -7.43 -1.47
N THR A 90 3.15 -8.46 -0.84
CA THR A 90 3.08 -9.85 -1.30
C THR A 90 1.62 -10.26 -1.46
N GLY A 91 1.11 -10.20 -2.70
CA GLY A 91 0.10 -11.14 -3.14
C GLY A 91 0.77 -12.48 -3.37
N ALA A 92 0.49 -13.44 -2.49
CA ALA A 92 0.63 -14.90 -2.67
C ALA A 92 1.98 -15.64 -2.47
N ASP A 93 3.09 -15.01 -2.10
CA ASP A 93 4.33 -15.75 -1.84
C ASP A 93 5.09 -15.23 -0.62
N GLY A 94 5.22 -16.10 0.39
CA GLY A 94 5.92 -15.82 1.63
C GLY A 94 7.41 -15.62 1.40
N SER A 95 7.83 -14.37 1.22
CA SER A 95 9.22 -13.94 1.39
C SER A 95 9.23 -12.47 1.78
N SER A 96 9.80 -12.19 2.96
CA SER A 96 9.99 -10.85 3.51
C SER A 96 10.64 -9.92 2.48
N ALA A 97 9.88 -8.94 1.98
CA ALA A 97 10.38 -7.94 1.03
C ALA A 97 10.39 -6.55 1.67
N SER A 98 11.60 -5.99 1.79
CA SER A 98 11.87 -4.59 2.08
C SER A 98 11.19 -3.69 1.05
N SER A 99 10.42 -2.69 1.51
CA SER A 99 9.69 -1.76 0.67
C SER A 99 10.63 -0.98 -0.25
N ALA A 100 10.49 -1.11 -1.57
CA ALA A 100 11.17 -0.28 -2.56
C ALA A 100 10.25 0.88 -2.97
N PHE A 101 10.80 2.10 -2.99
CA PHE A 101 10.11 3.30 -3.46
C PHE A 101 10.55 3.62 -4.89
N SER A 102 9.61 4.00 -5.74
CA SER A 102 9.89 4.62 -7.05
C SER A 102 9.32 6.04 -7.02
N THR A 103 10.08 7.00 -7.55
CA THR A 103 9.65 8.39 -7.78
C THR A 103 9.13 8.53 -9.20
#